data_AF-A0A3Q2XN45-F1
#
_entry.id   AF-A0A3Q2XN45-F1
#
_cell.length_a   1.000
_cell.length_b   1.000
_cell.length_c   1.000
_cell.angle_alpha   90.00
_cell.angle_beta   90.00
_cell.angle_gamma   90.00
#
_symmetry.space_group_name_H-M   'P 1'
#
loop_
_entity.id
_entity.type
_entity.pdbx_description
1 polymer ?
#
loop_
_entity_poly.entity_id
_entity_poly.type
_entity_poly.pdbx_seq_one_letter_code
_entity_poly.pdbx_strand_id
1 'polypeptide(L)'
;MNNPCALAVHESRLLWPKDAFQCVLSLGTGRYDNAKRGPATSTSLRAKISNLISSATDTEGVHTLLDDLLPADVYFRFNPMLSAEVSLDESRPGTLDQLEKDTRLYLERNRLKLARLCLVLGAERSAVRKTKDWISERAWETKQRWV
;
A
#
# COMPACT_ATOMS: atom_id res chain seq x y z
N MET A 1 6.60 8.52 -10.72
CA MET A 1 6.05 8.77 -9.39
C MET A 1 4.57 8.42 -9.39
N ASN A 2 4.21 7.12 -9.39
CA ASN A 2 2.82 6.68 -9.64
C ASN A 2 2.18 5.89 -8.48
N ASN A 3 2.88 5.73 -7.35
CA ASN A 3 2.32 5.12 -6.14
C ASN A 3 2.15 6.20 -5.05
N PRO A 4 0.93 6.72 -4.84
CA PRO A 4 0.71 7.81 -3.88
C PRO A 4 0.73 7.35 -2.41
N CYS A 5 0.98 6.06 -2.14
CA CYS A 5 0.81 5.49 -0.81
C CYS A 5 1.74 6.11 0.25
N ALA A 6 3.02 6.32 -0.05
CA ALA A 6 3.94 6.98 0.90
C ALA A 6 3.51 8.41 1.21
N LEU A 7 3.06 9.15 0.19
CA LEU A 7 2.54 10.50 0.40
C LEU A 7 1.27 10.48 1.25
N ALA A 8 0.33 9.57 0.97
CA ALA A 8 -0.89 9.43 1.76
C ALA A 8 -0.60 9.09 3.24
N VAL A 9 0.39 8.22 3.49
CA VAL A 9 0.85 7.90 4.86
C VAL A 9 1.47 9.13 5.53
N HIS A 10 2.31 9.88 4.81
CA HIS A 10 2.92 11.11 5.32
C HIS A 10 1.86 12.16 5.69
N GLU A 11 0.95 12.48 4.77
CA GLU A 11 -0.12 13.46 5.00
C GLU A 11 -1.06 13.03 6.14
N SER A 12 -1.40 11.74 6.22
CA SER A 12 -2.22 11.21 7.31
C SER A 12 -1.51 11.34 8.68
N ARG A 13 -0.18 11.23 8.72
CA ARG A 13 0.60 11.47 9.96
C ARG A 13 0.58 12.93 10.38
N LEU A 14 0.51 13.86 9.44
CA LEU A 14 0.38 15.29 9.76
C LEU A 14 -1.00 15.61 10.35
N LEU A 15 -2.06 15.00 9.82
CA LEU A 15 -3.42 15.15 10.34
C LEU A 15 -3.61 14.48 11.70
N TRP A 16 -3.08 13.26 11.86
CA TRP A 16 -3.25 12.44 13.07
C TRP A 16 -1.89 11.95 13.63
N PRO A 17 -1.07 12.86 14.18
CA PRO A 17 0.30 12.53 14.60
C PRO A 17 0.37 11.50 15.73
N LYS A 18 -0.68 11.43 16.56
CA LYS A 18 -0.73 10.55 17.74
C LYS A 18 -1.46 9.24 17.49
N ASP A 19 -2.09 9.06 16.33
CA ASP A 19 -2.87 7.87 16.03
C ASP A 19 -2.03 6.85 15.24
N ALA A 20 -2.13 5.60 15.65
CA ALA A 20 -1.54 4.49 14.91
C ALA A 20 -2.48 4.07 13.78
N PHE A 21 -1.91 3.82 12.60
CA PHE A 21 -2.63 3.21 11.49
C PHE A 21 -3.08 1.81 11.90
N GLN A 22 -4.37 1.53 11.67
CA GLN A 22 -4.90 0.17 11.78
C GLN A 22 -4.49 -0.64 10.56
N CYS A 23 -4.64 -0.06 9.37
CA CYS A 23 -4.32 -0.71 8.11
C CYS A 23 -3.98 0.36 7.06
N VAL A 24 -3.00 0.06 6.22
CA VAL A 24 -2.64 0.79 5.02
C VAL A 24 -2.68 -0.20 3.87
N LEU A 25 -3.66 -0.05 2.98
CA LEU A 25 -3.81 -0.87 1.78
C LEU A 25 -3.33 -0.09 0.57
N SER A 26 -2.40 -0.67 -0.18
CA SER A 26 -1.88 -0.14 -1.44
C SER A 26 -2.23 -1.11 -2.57
N LEU A 27 -2.91 -0.62 -3.60
CA LEU A 27 -3.35 -1.41 -4.74
C LEU A 27 -2.56 -0.98 -6.00
N GLY A 28 -2.01 -1.95 -6.70
CA GLY A 28 -1.32 -1.77 -7.96
C GLY A 28 -2.20 -2.21 -9.13
N THR A 29 -1.96 -1.61 -10.29
CA THR A 29 -2.65 -1.93 -11.55
C THR A 29 -2.08 -3.17 -12.25
N GLY A 30 -1.17 -3.89 -11.58
CA GLY A 30 -0.48 -5.04 -12.11
C GLY A 30 0.95 -4.73 -12.55
N ARG A 31 1.78 -5.76 -12.56
CA ARG A 31 3.14 -5.73 -13.11
C ARG A 31 3.30 -6.81 -14.16
N TYR A 32 4.04 -6.49 -15.21
CA TYR A 32 4.45 -7.45 -16.23
C TYR A 32 5.97 -7.52 -16.22
N ASP A 33 6.52 -8.70 -15.92
CA ASP A 33 7.97 -8.92 -15.91
C ASP A 33 8.42 -9.50 -17.24
N ASN A 34 9.10 -8.69 -18.03
CA ASN A 34 9.77 -9.12 -19.25
C ASN A 34 11.03 -9.88 -18.85
N ALA A 35 10.91 -11.19 -18.54
CA ALA A 35 12.00 -12.07 -18.11
C ALA A 35 13.09 -12.34 -19.18
N LYS A 36 13.57 -11.29 -19.86
CA LYS A 36 14.70 -11.26 -20.80
C LYS A 36 15.72 -10.14 -20.49
N ARG A 37 15.85 -9.68 -19.23
CA ARG A 37 16.96 -8.80 -18.84
C ARG A 37 17.90 -9.53 -17.88
N GLY A 38 19.14 -9.72 -18.33
CA GLY A 38 20.16 -10.57 -17.72
C GLY A 38 20.72 -10.09 -16.37
N PRO A 39 21.66 -10.85 -15.79
CA PRO A 39 22.04 -10.70 -14.38
C PRO A 39 23.02 -9.54 -14.20
N ALA A 40 22.64 -8.50 -13.45
CA ALA A 40 23.55 -7.43 -13.05
C ALA A 40 24.03 -7.64 -11.61
N THR A 41 25.31 -7.94 -11.49
CA THR A 41 26.07 -8.18 -10.27
C THR A 41 26.70 -6.90 -9.70
N SER A 42 26.62 -6.74 -8.37
CA SER A 42 27.53 -6.02 -7.45
C SER A 42 27.36 -4.51 -7.12
N THR A 43 27.48 -4.25 -5.79
CA THR A 43 27.84 -2.99 -5.06
C THR A 43 26.76 -2.11 -4.37
N SER A 44 26.04 -2.75 -3.43
CA SER A 44 25.58 -2.36 -2.07
C SER A 44 25.21 -0.93 -1.61
N LEU A 45 25.71 0.19 -2.14
CA LEU A 45 25.37 1.53 -1.59
C LEU A 45 25.12 2.61 -2.65
N ARG A 46 25.96 2.69 -3.68
CA ARG A 46 25.65 3.54 -4.84
C ARG A 46 24.43 3.02 -5.59
N ALA A 47 24.27 1.70 -5.68
CA ALA A 47 23.04 1.09 -6.16
C ALA A 47 21.83 1.43 -5.26
N LYS A 48 21.97 1.49 -3.93
CA LYS A 48 20.87 1.87 -3.03
C LYS A 48 20.47 3.33 -3.14
N ILE A 49 21.42 4.24 -3.34
CA ILE A 49 21.14 5.69 -3.51
C ILE A 49 20.62 5.97 -4.93
N SER A 50 21.22 5.37 -5.95
CA SER A 50 20.71 5.44 -7.32
C SER A 50 19.31 4.82 -7.41
N ASN A 51 19.06 3.72 -6.69
CA ASN A 51 17.73 3.12 -6.53
C ASN A 51 16.78 4.00 -5.74
N LEU A 52 17.23 4.81 -4.77
CA LEU A 52 16.39 5.79 -4.06
C LEU A 52 15.94 6.92 -4.99
N ILE A 53 16.85 7.42 -5.84
CA ILE A 53 16.56 8.48 -6.81
C ILE A 53 15.70 7.92 -7.97
N SER A 54 15.94 6.69 -8.42
CA SER A 54 15.09 6.00 -9.39
C SER A 54 13.80 5.41 -8.77
N SER A 55 13.71 5.27 -7.43
CA SER A 55 12.51 4.88 -6.67
C SER A 55 11.47 6.00 -6.60
N ALA A 56 11.87 7.26 -6.78
CA ALA A 56 10.91 8.33 -7.06
C ALA A 56 10.08 8.06 -8.35
N THR A 57 10.58 7.18 -9.23
CA THR A 57 9.89 6.71 -10.43
C THR A 57 9.42 5.25 -10.37
N ASP A 58 9.93 4.44 -9.44
CA ASP A 58 9.66 3.00 -9.37
C ASP A 58 8.68 2.64 -8.24
N THR A 59 7.59 1.97 -8.59
CA THR A 59 6.46 1.70 -7.68
C THR A 59 6.76 0.68 -6.58
N GLU A 60 7.85 -0.09 -6.73
CA GLU A 60 8.28 -1.13 -5.80
C GLU A 60 9.15 -0.60 -4.64
N GLY A 61 9.91 0.50 -4.85
CA GLY A 61 10.74 1.09 -3.79
C GLY A 61 9.93 1.76 -2.66
N VAL A 62 8.75 2.31 -2.99
CA VAL A 62 7.77 2.79 -2.00
C VAL A 62 7.21 1.65 -1.15
N HIS A 63 7.04 0.46 -1.75
CA HIS A 63 6.57 -0.71 -1.01
C HIS A 63 7.59 -1.16 0.02
N THR A 64 8.87 -1.29 -0.33
CA THR A 64 9.94 -1.68 0.61
C THR A 64 10.05 -0.69 1.78
N LEU A 65 10.04 0.62 1.51
CA LEU A 65 10.15 1.63 2.55
C LEU A 65 8.97 1.59 3.53
N LEU A 66 7.75 1.39 3.04
CA LEU A 66 6.57 1.30 3.91
C LEU A 66 6.53 -0.03 4.68
N ASP A 67 7.01 -1.12 4.09
CA ASP A 67 7.13 -2.43 4.76
C ASP A 67 8.14 -2.39 5.90
N ASP A 68 9.26 -1.66 5.73
CA ASP A 68 10.29 -1.50 6.76
C ASP A 68 9.88 -0.55 7.89
N LEU A 69 9.08 0.48 7.60
CA LEU A 69 8.74 1.53 8.56
C LEU A 69 7.43 1.28 9.32
N LEU A 70 6.49 0.54 8.74
CA LEU A 70 5.22 0.24 9.38
C LEU A 70 5.30 -1.09 10.13
N PRO A 71 4.59 -1.25 11.26
CA PRO A 71 4.53 -2.53 11.96
C PRO A 71 4.00 -3.65 11.06
N ALA A 72 4.42 -4.89 11.35
CA ALA A 72 3.85 -6.07 10.72
C ALA A 72 2.31 -6.07 10.84
N ASP A 73 1.63 -6.57 9.80
CA ASP A 73 0.17 -6.58 9.67
C ASP A 73 -0.52 -5.20 9.59
N VAL A 74 0.23 -4.10 9.42
CA VAL A 74 -0.34 -2.77 9.14
C VAL A 74 -0.36 -2.47 7.65
N TYR A 75 0.67 -2.85 6.90
CA TYR A 75 0.80 -2.52 5.49
C TYR A 75 0.54 -3.71 4.58
N PHE A 76 -0.35 -3.53 3.59
CA PHE A 76 -0.68 -4.54 2.61
C PHE A 76 -0.57 -3.97 1.19
N ARG A 77 0.33 -4.52 0.37
CA ARG A 77 0.42 -4.24 -1.06
C ARG A 77 -0.11 -5.40 -1.88
N PHE A 78 -1.07 -5.13 -2.77
CA PHE A 78 -1.51 -6.07 -3.80
C PHE A 78 -1.16 -5.50 -5.16
N ASN A 79 -0.35 -6.23 -5.92
CA ASN A 79 0.05 -5.86 -7.27
C ASN A 79 0.11 -7.16 -8.08
N PRO A 80 -0.93 -7.50 -8.88
CA PRO A 80 -0.99 -8.78 -9.57
C PRO A 80 0.10 -8.89 -10.64
N MET A 81 0.63 -10.09 -10.85
CA MET A 81 1.49 -10.36 -12.00
C MET A 81 0.59 -10.63 -13.21
N LEU A 82 0.73 -9.82 -14.26
CA LEU A 82 -0.07 -9.92 -15.47
C LEU A 82 0.57 -10.90 -16.45
N SER A 83 -0.26 -11.57 -17.25
CA SER A 83 0.17 -12.51 -18.29
C SER A 83 0.67 -11.83 -19.57
N ALA A 84 0.27 -10.58 -19.79
CA ALA A 84 0.63 -9.78 -20.94
C ALA A 84 0.89 -8.31 -20.56
N GLU A 85 1.67 -7.62 -21.39
CA GLU A 85 1.78 -6.17 -21.35
C GLU A 85 0.50 -5.55 -21.90
N VAL A 86 -0.15 -4.69 -21.11
CA VAL A 86 -1.39 -4.02 -21.47
C VAL A 86 -1.20 -2.51 -21.36
N SER A 87 -1.59 -1.79 -22.42
CA SER A 87 -1.53 -0.34 -22.45
C SER A 87 -2.61 0.29 -21.56
N LEU A 88 -2.35 1.53 -21.09
CA LEU A 88 -3.28 2.27 -20.23
C LEU A 88 -4.59 2.66 -20.92
N ASP A 89 -4.58 2.81 -22.24
CA ASP A 89 -5.74 3.16 -23.07
C ASP A 89 -6.50 1.92 -23.60
N GLU A 90 -6.12 0.71 -23.15
CA GLU A 90 -6.82 -0.51 -23.52
C GLU A 90 -8.24 -0.55 -22.94
N SER A 91 -9.21 -0.78 -23.82
CA SER A 91 -10.64 -0.84 -23.46
C SER A 91 -11.35 -2.03 -24.09
N ARG A 92 -10.65 -2.92 -24.81
CA ARG A 92 -11.27 -4.08 -25.45
C ARG A 92 -11.71 -5.10 -24.39
N PRO A 93 -12.97 -5.57 -24.43
CA PRO A 93 -13.50 -6.49 -23.43
C PRO A 93 -12.63 -7.74 -23.22
N GLY A 94 -12.10 -8.34 -24.29
CA GLY A 94 -11.27 -9.54 -24.18
C GLY A 94 -9.97 -9.33 -23.40
N THR A 95 -9.34 -8.16 -23.49
CA THR A 95 -8.14 -7.84 -22.71
C THR A 95 -8.50 -7.58 -21.25
N LEU A 96 -9.61 -6.90 -20.99
CA LEU A 96 -10.11 -6.64 -19.63
C LEU A 96 -10.48 -7.94 -18.91
N ASP A 97 -11.14 -8.88 -19.60
CA ASP A 97 -11.45 -10.21 -19.08
C ASP A 97 -10.18 -10.96 -18.69
N GLN A 98 -9.11 -10.81 -19.46
CA GLN A 98 -7.82 -11.41 -19.14
C GLN A 98 -7.19 -10.80 -17.89
N LEU A 99 -7.22 -9.47 -17.77
CA LEU A 99 -6.72 -8.78 -16.56
C LEU A 99 -7.50 -9.21 -15.30
N GLU A 100 -8.81 -9.39 -15.41
CA GLU A 100 -9.64 -9.89 -14.31
C GLU A 100 -9.26 -11.33 -13.92
N LYS A 101 -9.06 -12.21 -14.91
CA LYS A 101 -8.62 -13.59 -14.68
C LYS A 101 -7.25 -13.65 -13.99
N ASP A 102 -6.28 -12.87 -14.46
CA ASP A 102 -4.95 -12.79 -13.87
C ASP A 102 -5.02 -12.30 -12.42
N THR A 103 -5.83 -11.27 -12.17
CA THR A 103 -6.05 -10.73 -10.82
C THR A 103 -6.72 -11.75 -9.90
N ARG A 104 -7.74 -12.47 -10.37
CA ARG A 104 -8.42 -13.52 -9.60
C ARG A 104 -7.44 -14.63 -9.22
N LEU A 105 -6.63 -15.10 -10.18
CA LEU A 105 -5.61 -16.12 -9.92
C LEU A 105 -4.56 -15.64 -8.92
N TYR A 106 -4.15 -14.37 -9.00
CA TYR A 106 -3.25 -13.78 -8.04
C TYR A 106 -3.85 -13.75 -6.63
N LEU A 107 -5.12 -13.35 -6.48
CA LEU A 107 -5.80 -13.32 -5.18
C LEU A 107 -5.95 -14.73 -4.58
N GLU A 108 -6.31 -15.72 -5.39
CA GLU A 108 -6.38 -17.14 -4.98
C GLU A 108 -5.05 -17.63 -4.40
N ARG A 109 -3.94 -17.36 -5.11
CA ARG A 109 -2.58 -17.70 -4.66
C ARG A 109 -2.20 -16.97 -3.36
N ASN A 110 -2.72 -15.77 -3.16
CA ASN A 110 -2.45 -14.91 -2.01
C ASN A 110 -3.58 -14.93 -0.96
N ARG A 111 -4.43 -15.98 -0.95
CA ARG A 111 -5.61 -16.06 -0.07
C ARG A 111 -5.31 -15.81 1.40
N LEU A 112 -4.15 -16.25 1.90
CA LEU A 112 -3.75 -16.06 3.29
C LEU A 112 -3.50 -14.58 3.61
N LYS A 113 -2.83 -13.86 2.70
CA LYS A 113 -2.61 -12.41 2.81
C LYS A 113 -3.93 -11.65 2.76
N LEU A 114 -4.85 -12.05 1.87
CA LEU A 114 -6.20 -11.48 1.77
C LEU A 114 -7.02 -11.72 3.04
N ALA A 115 -7.01 -12.94 3.57
CA ALA A 115 -7.69 -13.26 4.83
C ALA A 115 -7.13 -12.43 6.00
N ARG A 116 -5.80 -12.26 6.05
CA ARG A 116 -5.16 -11.39 7.05
C ARG A 116 -5.60 -9.93 6.92
N LEU A 117 -5.63 -9.40 5.70
CA LEU A 117 -6.14 -8.06 5.43
C LEU A 117 -7.58 -7.90 5.93
N CYS A 118 -8.46 -8.85 5.61
CA CYS A 118 -9.86 -8.82 6.06
C CYS A 118 -9.98 -8.82 7.58
N LEU A 119 -9.15 -9.60 8.29
CA LEU A 119 -9.11 -9.61 9.76
C LEU A 119 -8.69 -8.25 10.33
N VAL A 120 -7.65 -7.62 9.77
CA VAL A 120 -7.14 -6.33 10.24
C VAL A 120 -8.13 -5.20 9.90
N LEU A 121 -8.70 -5.18 8.70
CA LEU A 121 -9.71 -4.19 8.30
C LEU A 121 -11.02 -4.34 9.07
N GLY A 122 -11.44 -5.57 9.34
CA GLY A 122 -12.67 -5.88 10.08
C GLY A 122 -12.54 -5.76 11.59
N ALA A 123 -11.33 -5.51 12.12
CA ALA A 123 -11.12 -5.37 13.56
C ALA A 123 -11.85 -4.13 14.09
N GLU A 124 -12.76 -4.34 15.05
CA GLU A 124 -13.41 -3.24 15.75
C GLU A 124 -12.45 -2.51 16.68
N ARG A 125 -12.74 -1.22 16.91
CA ARG A 125 -12.08 -0.46 17.97
C ARG A 125 -12.37 -1.12 19.32
N SER A 126 -11.33 -1.38 20.10
CA SER A 126 -11.48 -1.86 21.47
C SER A 126 -12.29 -0.87 22.31
N ALA A 127 -12.95 -1.35 23.37
CA ALA A 127 -13.71 -0.49 24.29
C ALA A 127 -12.83 0.64 24.86
N VAL A 128 -11.56 0.33 25.17
CA VAL A 128 -10.57 1.32 25.63
C VAL A 128 -10.33 2.41 24.57
N ARG A 129 -10.19 2.02 23.29
CA ARG A 129 -9.98 2.98 22.20
C ARG A 129 -11.24 3.83 21.97
N LYS A 130 -12.43 3.23 21.99
CA LYS A 130 -13.72 3.95 21.91
C LYS A 130 -13.84 5.01 23.02
N THR A 131 -13.49 4.68 24.26
CA THR A 131 -13.51 5.63 25.37
C THR A 131 -12.47 6.74 25.21
N LYS A 132 -11.24 6.40 24.80
CA LYS A 132 -10.18 7.38 24.53
C LYS A 132 -10.60 8.36 23.44
N ASP A 133 -11.18 7.86 22.36
CA ASP A 133 -11.65 8.67 21.24
C ASP A 133 -12.75 9.63 21.71
N TRP A 134 -13.73 9.13 22.48
CA TRP A 134 -14.80 9.95 23.05
C TRP A 134 -14.30 11.08 23.96
N ILE A 135 -13.32 10.78 24.83
CA ILE A 135 -12.70 11.82 25.70
C ILE A 135 -11.99 12.86 24.84
N SER A 136 -11.28 12.42 23.80
CA SER A 136 -10.52 13.29 22.90
C SER A 136 -11.45 14.21 22.10
N GLU A 137 -12.57 13.68 21.58
CA GLU A 137 -13.62 14.47 20.92
C GLU A 137 -14.22 15.51 21.86
N ARG A 138 -14.60 15.12 23.09
CA ARG A 138 -15.12 16.05 24.11
C ARG A 138 -14.14 17.18 24.42
N ALA A 139 -12.86 16.85 24.57
CA ALA A 139 -11.81 17.81 24.87
C ALA A 139 -11.61 18.79 23.70
N TRP A 140 -11.69 18.29 22.46
CA TRP A 140 -11.63 19.11 21.25
C TRP A 140 -12.81 20.06 21.13
N GLU A 141 -14.05 19.57 21.28
CA GLU A 141 -15.27 20.38 21.29
C GLU A 141 -15.22 21.48 22.36
N THR A 142 -14.73 21.14 23.55
CA THR A 142 -14.59 22.10 24.63
C THR A 142 -13.59 23.17 24.22
N LYS A 143 -12.41 22.80 23.72
CA LYS A 143 -11.38 23.76 23.26
C LYS A 143 -11.88 24.68 22.13
N GLN A 144 -12.70 24.18 21.22
CA GLN A 144 -13.32 24.96 20.14
C GLN A 144 -14.38 25.95 20.65
N ARG A 145 -15.07 25.66 21.76
CA ARG A 145 -16.05 26.60 22.38
C ARG A 145 -15.41 27.78 23.12
N TRP A 146 -14.12 27.70 23.43
CA TRP A 146 -13.37 28.76 24.14
C TRP A 146 -12.44 29.57 23.21
N VAL A 147 -12.59 29.41 21.89
CA VAL A 147 -11.97 30.21 20.83
C VAL A 147 -13.08 30.93 20.07
#